data_AF-A0A7S8E738-F1
#
_entry.id   AF-A0A7S8E738-F1
#
_cell.length_a   1.000
_cell.length_b   1.000
_cell.length_c   1.000
_cell.angle_alpha   90.00
_cell.angle_beta   90.00
_cell.angle_gamma   90.00
#
_symmetry.space_group_name_H-M   'P 1'
#
loop_
_entity.id
_entity.type
_entity.pdbx_description
1 polymer ?
#
loop_
_entity_poly.entity_id
_entity_poly.type
_entity_poly.pdbx_seq_one_letter_code
_entity_poly.pdbx_strand_id
1 'polypeptide(L)'
;MPTQNPSTDQPNPQRKQRSRQLSSTQVMFAVIIAIGLMLAINFSTRILADRDLRNIQDSVQAEIEQLRSEQSDLIQERNFAQSDDYVALWARSEGRLVREGEILVVPVPLTSQVQVRQVQEFDLAEAETTLPRPENYQLWWRLFFDSDLP
;
A
#
# COMPACT_ATOMS: atom_id res chain seq x y z
N MET A 1 102.84 -14.94 -43.01
CA MET A 1 102.73 -16.40 -43.32
C MET A 1 101.95 -17.06 -42.16
N PRO A 2 101.11 -18.07 -42.44
CA PRO A 2 99.65 -18.14 -42.18
C PRO A 2 99.26 -18.76 -40.81
N THR A 3 98.00 -18.69 -40.33
CA THR A 3 96.92 -19.70 -40.59
C THR A 3 95.55 -19.29 -39.99
N GLN A 4 94.48 -19.93 -40.51
CA GLN A 4 93.02 -19.73 -40.33
C GLN A 4 92.40 -20.35 -39.05
N ASN A 5 91.31 -19.70 -38.53
CA ASN A 5 90.01 -20.17 -37.94
C ASN A 5 89.95 -21.32 -36.89
N PRO A 6 88.83 -21.56 -36.13
CA PRO A 6 87.42 -21.11 -36.32
C PRO A 6 86.64 -20.63 -35.05
N SER A 7 85.38 -20.21 -35.29
CA SER A 7 84.12 -20.15 -34.49
C SER A 7 84.16 -20.35 -32.96
N THR A 8 83.29 -19.72 -32.14
CA THR A 8 81.92 -20.18 -31.74
C THR A 8 81.40 -19.14 -30.70
N ASP A 9 80.30 -18.43 -30.96
CA ASP A 9 78.96 -18.57 -30.34
C ASP A 9 78.73 -17.83 -28.98
N GLN A 10 77.89 -16.79 -29.05
CA GLN A 10 76.92 -16.21 -28.08
C GLN A 10 77.26 -16.05 -26.57
N PRO A 11 76.71 -14.99 -25.93
CA PRO A 11 75.52 -15.30 -25.12
C PRO A 11 74.37 -14.30 -25.31
N ASN A 12 73.24 -14.85 -25.72
CA ASN A 12 71.92 -14.23 -25.68
C ASN A 12 71.43 -14.10 -24.22
N PRO A 13 71.18 -12.91 -23.67
CA PRO A 13 70.59 -12.78 -22.34
C PRO A 13 69.09 -13.09 -22.41
N GLN A 14 68.76 -14.37 -22.26
CA GLN A 14 67.39 -14.83 -22.05
C GLN A 14 66.81 -14.13 -20.79
N ARG A 15 65.92 -13.16 -21.00
CA ARG A 15 65.01 -12.66 -19.96
C ARG A 15 64.11 -13.81 -19.51
N LYS A 16 64.52 -14.50 -18.45
CA LYS A 16 63.66 -15.42 -17.69
C LYS A 16 62.47 -14.61 -17.16
N GLN A 17 61.33 -14.69 -17.84
CA GLN A 17 60.05 -14.37 -17.24
C GLN A 17 59.87 -15.33 -16.06
N ARG A 18 60.16 -14.83 -14.84
CA ARG A 18 59.77 -15.50 -13.61
C ARG A 18 58.25 -15.60 -13.63
N SER A 19 57.73 -16.75 -14.06
CA SER A 19 56.36 -17.13 -13.74
C SER A 19 56.27 -17.07 -12.22
N ARG A 20 55.48 -16.13 -11.71
CA ARG A 20 55.10 -16.12 -10.30
C ARG A 20 54.37 -17.43 -10.07
N GLN A 21 55.08 -18.41 -9.54
CA GLN A 21 54.49 -19.66 -9.08
C GLN A 21 53.55 -19.26 -7.94
N LEU A 22 52.26 -19.27 -8.21
CA LEU A 22 51.24 -19.05 -7.20
C LEU A 22 51.40 -20.17 -6.17
N SER A 23 51.55 -19.80 -4.90
CA SER A 23 51.63 -20.78 -3.82
C SER A 23 50.37 -21.64 -3.86
N SER A 24 50.49 -22.96 -3.70
CA SER A 24 49.34 -23.88 -3.65
C SER A 24 48.29 -23.43 -2.63
N THR A 25 48.73 -22.84 -1.52
CA THR A 25 47.86 -22.23 -0.50
C THR A 25 47.06 -21.03 -1.01
N GLN A 26 47.63 -20.21 -1.89
CA GLN A 26 46.95 -19.07 -2.51
C GLN A 26 45.86 -19.53 -3.48
N VAL A 27 46.12 -20.62 -4.22
CA VAL A 27 45.11 -21.24 -5.11
C VAL A 27 43.97 -21.82 -4.29
N MET A 28 44.25 -22.54 -3.20
CA MET A 28 43.22 -23.08 -2.31
C MET A 28 42.34 -21.97 -1.71
N PHE A 29 42.95 -20.86 -1.26
CA PHE A 29 42.21 -19.72 -0.71
C PHE A 29 41.32 -19.07 -1.77
N ALA A 30 41.82 -18.91 -3.01
CA ALA A 30 41.03 -18.40 -4.11
C ALA A 30 39.83 -19.30 -4.46
N VAL A 31 40.01 -20.63 -4.40
CA VAL A 31 38.92 -21.60 -4.62
C VAL A 31 37.86 -21.49 -3.53
N ILE A 32 38.24 -21.39 -2.26
CA ILE A 32 37.29 -21.22 -1.14
C ILE A 32 36.51 -19.92 -1.30
N ILE A 33 37.18 -18.81 -1.65
CA ILE A 33 36.52 -17.53 -1.91
C ILE A 33 35.54 -17.67 -3.08
N ALA A 34 35.96 -18.30 -4.18
CA ALA A 34 35.11 -18.47 -5.35
C ALA A 34 33.84 -19.27 -5.02
N ILE A 35 33.97 -20.37 -4.28
CA ILE A 35 32.84 -21.19 -3.83
C ILE A 35 31.94 -20.38 -2.87
N GLY A 36 32.53 -19.65 -1.91
CA GLY A 36 31.79 -18.80 -0.99
C GLY A 36 30.99 -17.70 -1.70
N LEU A 37 31.60 -17.06 -2.70
CA LEU A 37 30.95 -16.03 -3.51
C LEU A 37 29.80 -16.62 -4.34
N MET A 38 30.01 -17.79 -4.94
CA MET A 38 28.99 -18.50 -5.73
C MET A 38 27.78 -18.86 -4.85
N LEU A 39 28.03 -19.37 -3.63
CA LEU A 39 26.98 -19.68 -2.68
C LEU A 39 26.23 -18.43 -2.22
N ALA A 40 26.95 -17.33 -1.93
CA ALA A 40 26.33 -16.07 -1.50
C ALA A 40 25.37 -15.51 -2.56
N ILE A 41 25.76 -15.51 -3.83
CA ILE A 41 24.90 -15.07 -4.95
C ILE A 41 23.67 -15.98 -5.06
N ASN A 42 23.87 -17.30 -5.00
CA ASN A 42 22.80 -18.28 -5.14
C ASN A 42 21.80 -18.26 -3.96
N PHE A 43 22.27 -17.95 -2.75
CA PHE A 43 21.40 -17.75 -1.60
C PHE A 43 20.62 -16.43 -1.67
N SER A 44 21.26 -15.37 -2.19
CA SER A 44 20.62 -14.06 -2.34
C SER A 44 19.44 -14.11 -3.32
N THR A 45 19.51 -14.90 -4.40
CA THR A 45 18.42 -15.02 -5.38
C THR A 45 17.26 -15.86 -4.86
N ARG A 46 17.53 -16.95 -4.10
CA ARG A 46 16.48 -17.78 -3.48
C ARG A 46 15.64 -17.03 -2.45
N ILE A 47 16.26 -16.20 -1.61
CA ILE A 47 15.52 -15.44 -0.57
C ILE A 47 14.59 -14.40 -1.19
N LEU A 48 14.97 -13.81 -2.33
CA LEU A 48 14.14 -12.82 -3.03
C LEU A 48 12.96 -13.48 -3.74
N ALA A 49 13.15 -14.67 -4.34
CA ALA A 49 12.07 -15.41 -5.00
C ALA A 49 10.96 -15.86 -4.03
N ASP A 50 11.33 -16.29 -2.81
CA ASP A 50 10.36 -16.72 -1.80
C ASP A 50 9.51 -15.56 -1.25
N ARG A 51 10.05 -14.33 -1.22
CA ARG A 51 9.29 -13.15 -0.80
C ARG A 51 8.27 -12.73 -1.84
N ASP A 52 8.65 -12.77 -3.11
CA ASP A 52 7.78 -12.39 -4.22
C ASP A 52 6.58 -13.35 -4.33
N LEU A 53 6.83 -14.66 -4.20
CA LEU A 53 5.76 -15.65 -4.26
C LEU A 53 4.74 -15.51 -3.11
N ARG A 54 5.21 -15.18 -1.90
CA ARG A 54 4.32 -14.90 -0.76
C ARG A 54 3.48 -13.65 -0.99
N ASN A 55 4.09 -12.57 -1.47
CA ASN A 55 3.36 -11.33 -1.77
C ASN A 55 2.27 -11.56 -2.83
N ILE A 56 2.56 -12.34 -3.88
CA ILE A 56 1.59 -12.71 -4.91
C ILE A 56 0.46 -13.56 -4.31
N GLN A 57 0.80 -14.53 -3.46
CA GLN A 57 -0.20 -15.34 -2.78
C GLN A 57 -1.12 -14.49 -1.91
N ASP A 58 -0.55 -13.60 -1.10
CA ASP A 58 -1.28 -12.72 -0.19
C ASP A 58 -2.18 -11.76 -0.98
N SER A 59 -1.70 -11.19 -2.10
CA SER A 59 -2.50 -10.30 -2.93
C SER A 59 -3.68 -11.02 -3.60
N VAL A 60 -3.44 -12.22 -4.14
CA VAL A 60 -4.49 -13.01 -4.78
C VAL A 60 -5.52 -13.46 -3.74
N GLN A 61 -5.08 -13.83 -2.53
CA GLN A 61 -5.99 -14.22 -1.46
C GLN A 61 -6.89 -13.05 -1.01
N ALA A 62 -6.31 -11.85 -0.88
CA ALA A 62 -7.08 -10.64 -0.56
C ALA A 62 -8.12 -10.31 -1.64
N GLU A 63 -7.75 -10.44 -2.92
CA GLU A 63 -8.68 -10.23 -4.04
C GLU A 63 -9.82 -11.25 -4.04
N ILE A 64 -9.54 -12.53 -3.75
CA ILE A 64 -10.57 -13.56 -3.61
C ILE A 64 -11.54 -13.24 -2.48
N GLU A 65 -11.05 -12.77 -1.33
CA GLU A 65 -11.89 -12.40 -0.20
C GLU A 65 -12.77 -11.18 -0.52
N GLN A 66 -12.22 -10.17 -1.18
CA GLN A 66 -12.98 -9.01 -1.66
C GLN A 66 -14.10 -9.45 -2.62
N LEU A 67 -13.78 -10.26 -3.64
CA LEU A 67 -14.75 -10.72 -4.63
C LEU A 67 -15.85 -11.59 -4.01
N ARG A 68 -15.52 -12.41 -3.00
CA ARG A 68 -16.53 -13.20 -2.27
C ARG A 68 -17.48 -12.32 -1.46
N SER A 69 -16.96 -11.27 -0.83
CA SER A 69 -17.80 -10.29 -0.12
C SER A 69 -18.76 -9.61 -1.10
N GLU A 70 -18.22 -9.09 -2.20
CA GLU A 70 -19.03 -8.43 -3.23
C GLU A 70 -20.07 -9.36 -3.84
N GLN A 71 -19.70 -10.61 -4.13
CA GLN A 71 -20.64 -11.61 -4.61
C GLN A 71 -21.76 -11.88 -3.60
N SER A 72 -21.44 -11.99 -2.31
CA SER A 72 -22.45 -12.17 -1.26
C SER A 72 -23.44 -11.01 -1.24
N ASP A 73 -22.94 -9.78 -1.30
CA ASP A 73 -23.77 -8.57 -1.25
C ASP A 73 -24.68 -8.48 -2.48
N LEU A 74 -24.12 -8.72 -3.67
CA LEU A 74 -24.90 -8.75 -4.93
C LEU A 74 -25.94 -9.87 -4.95
N ILE A 75 -25.65 -11.03 -4.37
CA ILE A 75 -26.63 -12.12 -4.24
C ILE A 75 -27.76 -11.68 -3.31
N GLN A 76 -27.46 -11.04 -2.19
CA GLN A 76 -28.49 -10.53 -1.26
C GLN A 76 -29.36 -9.48 -1.93
N GLU A 77 -28.76 -8.52 -2.63
CA GLU A 77 -29.50 -7.47 -3.36
C GLU A 77 -30.39 -8.07 -4.45
N ARG A 78 -29.84 -9.00 -5.24
CA ARG A 78 -30.62 -9.72 -6.26
C ARG A 78 -31.77 -10.51 -5.66
N ASN A 79 -31.56 -11.19 -4.53
CA ASN A 79 -32.61 -11.94 -3.85
C ASN A 79 -33.70 -11.01 -3.33
N PHE A 80 -33.34 -9.86 -2.77
CA PHE A 80 -34.29 -8.83 -2.35
C PHE A 80 -35.09 -8.31 -3.54
N ALA A 81 -34.43 -7.93 -4.64
CA ALA A 81 -35.10 -7.46 -5.86
C ALA A 81 -36.05 -8.50 -6.47
N GLN A 82 -35.79 -9.80 -6.27
CA GLN A 82 -36.65 -10.89 -6.72
C GLN A 82 -37.77 -11.25 -5.72
N SER A 83 -37.76 -10.66 -4.52
CA SER A 83 -38.72 -10.99 -3.47
C SER A 83 -40.03 -10.20 -3.58
N ASP A 84 -41.08 -10.74 -2.96
CA ASP A 84 -42.36 -10.04 -2.83
C ASP A 84 -42.26 -8.77 -1.99
N ASP A 85 -41.28 -8.68 -1.08
CA ASP A 85 -41.03 -7.48 -0.28
C ASP A 85 -40.60 -6.29 -1.15
N TYR A 86 -39.81 -6.54 -2.20
CA TYR A 86 -39.47 -5.52 -3.17
C TYR A 86 -40.70 -5.06 -3.97
N VAL A 87 -41.56 -6.00 -4.39
CA VAL A 87 -42.84 -5.66 -5.04
C VAL A 87 -43.73 -4.82 -4.12
N ALA A 88 -43.79 -5.18 -2.84
CA ALA A 88 -44.56 -4.49 -1.83
C ALA A 88 -44.01 -3.08 -1.53
N LEU A 89 -42.69 -2.90 -1.56
CA LEU A 89 -42.03 -1.61 -1.45
C LEU A 89 -42.37 -0.73 -2.65
N TRP A 90 -42.08 -1.23 -3.87
CA TRP A 90 -42.36 -0.53 -5.13
C TRP A 90 -43.83 -0.13 -5.26
N ALA A 91 -44.75 -1.03 -4.86
CA ALA A 91 -46.18 -0.77 -4.88
C ALA A 91 -46.55 0.47 -4.04
N ARG A 92 -45.93 0.65 -2.87
CA ARG A 92 -46.21 1.78 -1.97
C ARG A 92 -45.51 3.07 -2.38
N SER A 93 -44.26 2.98 -2.85
CA SER A 93 -43.45 4.15 -3.22
C SER A 93 -43.82 4.71 -4.60
N GLU A 94 -43.64 3.92 -5.65
CA GLU A 94 -43.84 4.34 -7.04
C GLU A 94 -45.24 4.02 -7.54
N GLY A 95 -45.75 2.84 -7.20
CA GLY A 95 -47.06 2.35 -7.66
C GLY A 95 -48.24 3.12 -7.05
N ARG A 96 -48.04 3.80 -5.92
CA ARG A 96 -49.11 4.44 -5.11
C ARG A 96 -50.26 3.48 -4.78
N LEU A 97 -49.96 2.20 -4.73
CA LEU A 97 -50.87 1.12 -4.39
C LEU A 97 -50.85 0.88 -2.88
N VAL A 98 -52.00 0.51 -2.34
CA VAL A 98 -52.22 0.17 -0.93
C VAL A 98 -52.73 -1.26 -0.87
N ARG A 99 -52.28 -2.02 0.15
CA ARG A 99 -52.75 -3.39 0.39
C ARG A 99 -54.20 -3.36 0.86
N GLU A 100 -54.94 -4.46 0.66
CA GLU A 100 -56.27 -4.60 1.25
C GLU A 100 -56.24 -4.33 2.76
N GLY A 101 -57.08 -3.40 3.22
CA GLY A 101 -57.16 -2.94 4.61
C GLY A 101 -56.25 -1.76 4.97
N GLU A 102 -55.37 -1.29 4.09
CA GLU A 102 -54.59 -0.07 4.31
C GLU A 102 -55.38 1.20 3.93
N ILE A 103 -55.21 2.29 4.70
CA ILE A 103 -55.86 3.59 4.44
C ILE A 103 -54.84 4.55 3.83
N LEU A 104 -55.09 4.99 2.60
CA LEU A 104 -54.28 6.02 1.95
C LEU A 104 -54.60 7.40 2.56
N VAL A 105 -53.62 7.99 3.25
CA VAL A 105 -53.72 9.36 3.77
C VAL A 105 -53.00 10.31 2.82
N VAL A 106 -53.76 11.21 2.18
CA VAL A 106 -53.19 12.28 1.34
C VAL A 106 -53.19 13.57 2.17
N PRO A 107 -52.02 14.13 2.53
CA PRO A 107 -51.96 15.40 3.23
C PRO A 107 -52.44 16.50 2.28
N VAL A 108 -53.52 17.18 2.65
CA VAL A 108 -53.93 18.41 1.96
C VAL A 108 -53.10 19.55 2.56
N PRO A 109 -52.27 20.26 1.77
CA PRO A 109 -51.52 21.38 2.30
C PRO A 109 -52.49 22.46 2.75
N LEU A 110 -52.37 22.90 4.01
CA LEU A 110 -53.08 24.08 4.46
C LEU A 110 -52.49 25.28 3.72
N THR A 111 -53.27 25.89 2.83
CA THR A 111 -53.00 27.24 2.27
C THR A 111 -53.29 28.35 3.28
N SER A 112 -53.26 28.03 4.58
CA SER A 112 -53.26 29.02 5.63
C SER A 112 -51.86 29.58 5.73
N GLN A 113 -51.68 30.85 5.35
CA GLN A 113 -50.50 31.62 5.77
C GLN A 113 -50.46 31.54 7.30
N VAL A 114 -49.63 30.64 7.82
CA VAL A 114 -49.26 30.67 9.23
C VAL A 114 -48.56 32.01 9.37
N GLN A 115 -49.25 33.00 9.94
CA GLN A 115 -48.56 34.15 10.51
C GLN A 115 -47.62 33.55 11.53
N VAL A 116 -46.34 33.46 11.16
CA VAL A 116 -45.27 33.15 12.08
C VAL A 116 -45.39 34.24 13.13
N ARG A 117 -45.99 33.91 14.28
CA ARG A 117 -45.96 34.79 15.43
C ARG A 117 -44.47 34.97 15.70
N GLN A 118 -43.95 36.17 15.43
CA GLN A 118 -42.57 36.49 15.75
C GLN A 118 -42.37 36.06 17.20
N VAL A 119 -41.61 34.99 17.38
CA VAL A 119 -41.15 34.58 18.69
C VAL A 119 -40.38 35.79 19.17
N GLN A 120 -40.77 36.34 20.32
CA GLN A 120 -40.00 37.39 20.96
C GLN A 120 -38.55 36.90 20.98
N GLU A 121 -37.68 37.59 20.26
CA GLU A 121 -36.26 37.28 20.22
C GLU A 121 -35.78 37.41 21.65
N PHE A 122 -35.56 36.28 22.30
CA PHE A 122 -34.85 36.29 23.57
C PHE A 122 -33.49 36.87 23.23
N ASP A 123 -33.13 37.96 23.90
CA ASP A 123 -31.79 38.52 23.86
C ASP A 123 -30.87 37.49 24.50
N LEU A 124 -30.46 36.50 23.70
CA LEU A 124 -29.35 35.64 23.98
C LEU A 124 -28.16 36.59 23.95
N ALA A 125 -27.83 37.17 25.10
CA ALA A 125 -26.54 37.80 25.31
C ALA A 125 -25.53 36.84 24.67
N GLU A 126 -24.88 37.34 23.62
CA GLU A 126 -24.02 36.59 22.72
C GLU A 126 -22.97 35.91 23.59
N ALA A 127 -23.23 34.66 23.97
CA ALA A 127 -22.25 33.87 24.66
C ALA A 127 -21.17 33.68 23.61
N GLU A 128 -20.07 34.42 23.74
CA GLU A 128 -18.86 34.24 22.94
C GLU A 128 -18.41 32.79 23.11
N THR A 129 -18.97 31.88 22.32
CA THR A 129 -18.51 30.49 22.18
C THR A 129 -17.35 30.44 21.17
N THR A 130 -16.53 31.48 21.14
CA THR A 130 -15.22 31.43 20.49
C THR A 130 -14.23 31.01 21.56
N LEU A 131 -14.07 29.70 21.72
CA LEU A 131 -12.84 29.18 22.35
C LEU A 131 -11.67 29.84 21.62
N PRO A 132 -10.72 30.50 22.32
CA PRO A 132 -9.57 31.08 21.65
C PRO A 132 -8.84 29.98 20.91
N ARG A 133 -8.89 30.03 19.57
CA ARG A 133 -8.20 29.06 18.73
C ARG A 133 -6.71 29.23 19.01
N PRO A 134 -5.99 28.18 19.43
CA PRO A 134 -4.56 28.30 19.63
C PRO A 134 -3.90 28.68 18.30
N GLU A 135 -3.06 29.71 18.35
CA GLU A 135 -2.29 30.14 17.20
C GLU A 135 -1.37 29.00 16.74
N ASN A 136 -1.13 28.88 15.43
CA ASN A 136 -0.43 27.73 14.84
C ASN A 136 0.91 27.43 15.52
N TYR A 137 1.67 28.44 15.96
CA TYR A 137 2.96 28.25 16.64
C TYR A 137 2.83 27.57 18.02
N GLN A 138 1.70 27.77 18.72
CA GLN A 138 1.45 27.14 20.02
C GLN A 138 1.21 25.63 19.86
N LEU A 139 0.54 25.23 18.78
CA LEU A 139 0.38 23.82 18.40
C LEU A 139 1.72 23.15 18.11
N TRP A 140 2.58 23.80 17.32
CA TRP A 140 3.91 23.28 17.02
C TRP A 140 4.76 23.14 18.29
N TRP A 141 4.74 24.13 19.18
CA TRP A 141 5.49 24.07 20.43
C TRP A 141 5.08 22.88 21.30
N ARG A 142 3.78 22.66 21.51
CA ARG A 142 3.26 21.53 22.29
C ARG A 142 3.64 20.18 21.67
N LEU A 143 3.64 20.07 20.34
CA LEU A 143 4.06 18.83 19.66
C LEU A 143 5.54 18.50 19.90
N PHE A 144 6.42 19.50 19.99
CA PHE A 144 7.86 19.26 20.16
C PHE A 144 8.29 19.16 21.63
N PHE A 145 7.62 19.89 22.54
CA PHE A 145 8.08 20.05 23.92
C PHE A 145 7.07 19.59 24.97
N ASP A 146 5.90 19.08 24.56
CA ASP A 146 4.81 18.58 25.43
C ASP A 146 4.53 19.47 26.65
N SER A 147 4.60 20.79 26.45
CA SER A 147 4.48 21.81 27.48
C SER A 147 3.84 23.07 26.92
N ASP A 148 3.17 23.82 27.79
CA ASP A 148 2.63 25.14 27.46
C ASP A 148 3.75 26.19 27.47
N LEU A 149 3.54 27.34 26.80
CA LEU A 149 4.56 28.41 26.76
C LEU A 149 4.84 28.96 28.17
N PRO A 150 6.11 29.28 28.50
CA PRO A 150 6.51 29.84 29.80
C PRO A 150 6.01 31.27 30.04
#